data_AF-A0A355BII2-F1
#
_entry.id   AF-A0A355BII2-F1
#
_cell.length_a   1.000
_cell.length_b   1.000
_cell.length_c   1.000
_cell.angle_alpha   90.00
_cell.angle_beta   90.00
_cell.angle_gamma   90.00
#
_symmetry.space_group_name_H-M   'P 1'
#
loop_
_entity.id
_entity.type
_entity.pdbx_description
1 polymer ?
#
loop_
_entity_poly.entity_id
_entity_poly.type
_entity_poly.pdbx_seq_one_letter_code
_entity_poly.pdbx_strand_id
1 'polypeptide(L)' 'MAIFAIFRAAANPEKAAPMSAYMRNQFSFLGIPTPERRKLSRDFLKAMSKKAIRN' A
#
# COMPACT_ATOMS: atom_id res chain seq x y z
N MET A 1 0.34 13.49 -3.16
CA MET A 1 -0.79 12.64 -2.71
C MET A 1 -1.18 11.52 -3.67
N ALA A 2 -0.57 11.39 -4.85
CA ALA A 2 -0.97 10.40 -5.88
C ALA A 2 -0.93 8.93 -5.43
N ILE A 3 0.05 8.53 -4.60
CA ILE A 3 0.16 7.13 -4.16
C ILE A 3 -0.99 6.67 -3.26
N PHE A 4 -1.57 7.58 -2.46
CA PHE A 4 -2.72 7.25 -1.62
C PHE A 4 -3.98 7.00 -2.44
N ALA A 5 -4.20 7.77 -3.52
CA ALA A 5 -5.33 7.56 -4.43
C ALA A 5 -5.23 6.20 -5.12
N ILE A 6 -4.03 5.82 -5.58
CA ILE A 6 -3.76 4.50 -6.18
C ILE A 6 -4.11 3.38 -5.21
N PHE A 7 -3.67 3.46 -3.95
CA PHE A 7 -3.99 2.43 -2.97
C PHE A 7 -5.47 2.40 -2.58
N ARG A 8 -6.14 3.54 -2.47
CA ARG A 8 -7.58 3.56 -2.19
C ARG A 8 -8.39 2.94 -3.33
N ALA A 9 -8.00 3.19 -4.58
CA ALA A 9 -8.65 2.59 -5.75
C ALA A 9 -8.43 1.07 -5.84
N ALA A 10 -7.31 0.56 -5.32
CA ALA A 10 -7.00 -0.87 -5.27
C ALA A 10 -7.50 -1.57 -4.00
N ALA A 11 -8.29 -0.89 -3.15
CA ALA A 11 -8.75 -1.46 -1.89
C ALA A 11 -9.68 -2.67 -2.12
N ASN A 12 -9.51 -3.71 -1.31
CA ASN A 12 -10.32 -4.92 -1.33
C ASN A 12 -10.86 -5.20 0.10
N PRO A 13 -12.12 -4.85 0.38
CA PRO A 13 -12.72 -5.04 1.70
C PRO A 13 -12.77 -6.50 2.17
N GLU A 14 -12.97 -7.45 1.27
CA GLU A 14 -13.02 -8.89 1.59
C GLU A 14 -11.69 -9.39 2.14
N LYS A 15 -10.58 -8.90 1.58
CA LYS A 15 -9.22 -9.22 2.07
C LYS A 15 -8.82 -8.36 3.27
N ALA A 16 -9.43 -7.20 3.46
CA ALA A 16 -9.11 -6.30 4.56
C ALA A 16 -9.48 -6.90 5.94
N ALA A 17 -10.65 -7.53 6.04
CA ALA A 17 -11.13 -8.14 7.28
C ALA A 17 -10.16 -9.20 7.85
N PRO A 18 -9.73 -10.24 7.11
CA PRO A 18 -8.78 -11.22 7.62
C PRO A 18 -7.39 -10.62 7.93
N MET A 19 -6.94 -9.60 7.19
CA MET A 19 -5.69 -8.90 7.49
C MET A 19 -5.76 -8.11 8.81
N SER A 20 -6.89 -7.44 9.06
CA SER A 20 -7.13 -6.75 10.34
C SER A 20 -7.21 -7.75 11.49
N ALA A 21 -7.93 -8.86 11.31
CA ALA A 21 -8.05 -9.92 12.30
C ALA A 21 -6.68 -10.53 12.66
N TYR A 22 -5.80 -10.75 11.67
CA TYR A 22 -4.42 -11.19 11.89
C TYR A 22 -3.64 -10.24 12.79
N MET A 23 -3.91 -8.93 12.68
CA MET A 23 -3.34 -7.88 13.54
C MET A 23 -4.19 -7.60 14.78
N ARG A 24 -5.01 -8.55 15.24
CA ARG A 24 -5.92 -8.44 16.39
C ARG A 24 -6.84 -7.22 16.32
N ASN A 25 -7.25 -6.85 15.10
CA ASN A 25 -8.08 -5.70 14.78
C ASN A 25 -7.53 -4.35 15.27
N GLN A 26 -6.23 -4.24 15.51
CA GLN A 26 -5.59 -2.99 15.97
C GLN A 26 -5.42 -1.96 14.84
N PHE A 27 -5.49 -2.41 13.59
CA PHE A 27 -5.27 -1.56 12.42
C PHE A 27 -6.31 -1.86 11.33
N SER A 28 -6.79 -0.79 10.68
CA SER A 28 -7.59 -0.90 9.47
C SER A 28 -6.68 -1.19 8.28
N PHE A 29 -7.07 -2.18 7.46
CA PHE A 29 -6.35 -2.54 6.24
C PHE A 29 -7.15 -2.16 5.00
N LEU A 30 -6.46 -1.88 3.91
CA LEU A 30 -7.06 -1.74 2.57
C LEU A 30 -7.22 -3.09 1.86
N GLY A 31 -6.77 -4.20 2.44
CA GLY A 31 -6.87 -5.53 1.84
C GLY A 31 -5.93 -5.80 0.65
N ILE A 32 -4.85 -5.01 0.52
CA ILE A 32 -3.89 -5.13 -0.58
C ILE A 32 -2.74 -6.05 -0.17
N PRO A 33 -2.60 -7.26 -0.75
CA PRO A 33 -1.53 -8.18 -0.40
C PRO A 33 -0.16 -7.66 -0.85
N THR A 34 0.90 -8.17 -0.22
CA THR A 34 2.28 -7.69 -0.44
C THR A 34 2.72 -7.63 -1.92
N PRO A 35 2.47 -8.65 -2.77
CA PRO A 35 2.89 -8.61 -4.17
C PRO A 35 2.24 -7.45 -4.95
N GLU A 36 0.95 -7.23 -4.74
CA GLU A 36 0.18 -6.17 -5.39
C GLU A 36 0.58 -4.79 -4.86
N ARG A 37 0.71 -4.66 -3.54
CA ARG A 37 1.18 -3.41 -2.90
C ARG A 37 2.55 -2.99 -3.45
N ARG A 38 3.50 -3.94 -3.55
CA ARG A 38 4.84 -3.69 -4.11
C ARG A 38 4.78 -3.22 -5.56
N LYS A 39 3.92 -3.83 -6.38
CA LYS A 39 3.71 -3.43 -7.77
C LYS A 39 3.20 -1.99 -7.86
N LEU A 40 2.18 -1.65 -7.07
CA LEU A 40 1.58 -0.31 -7.04
C LEU A 40 2.54 0.77 -6.54
N SER A 41 3.42 0.46 -5.59
CA SER A 41 4.37 1.44 -5.03
C SER A 41 5.70 1.54 -5.78
N ARG A 42 6.02 0.61 -6.68
CA ARG A 42 7.36 0.46 -7.28
C ARG A 42 7.89 1.77 -7.87
N ASP A 43 7.11 2.38 -8.76
CA ASP A 43 7.57 3.52 -9.54
C ASP A 43 7.63 4.79 -8.68
N PHE A 44 6.69 4.93 -7.74
CA PHE A 44 6.70 6.00 -6.73
C PHE A 44 7.96 5.93 -5.85
N LEU A 45 8.27 4.76 -5.29
CA LEU A 45 9.44 4.58 -4.43
C LEU A 45 10.76 4.76 -5.21
N LYS A 46 10.82 4.30 -6.47
CA LYS A 46 11.99 4.52 -7.35
C LYS A 46 12.23 6.02 -7.59
N ALA A 47 11.17 6.78 -7.84
CA ALA A 47 11.26 8.23 -8.02
C ALA A 47 11.74 8.93 -6.73
N MET A 48 11.20 8.53 -5.57
CA MET A 48 11.60 9.10 -4.27
C MET A 48 13.04 8.76 -3.89
N SER A 49 13.50 7.54 -4.16
CA SER A 49 14.90 7.15 -3.94
C SER A 49 15.86 7.98 -4.81
N LYS A 50 15.54 8.18 -6.09
CA LYS A 50 16.35 9.02 -6.99
C LYS A 50 16.37 10.49 -6.55
N LYS A 51 15.27 10.99 -5.97
CA LYS A 51 15.21 12.34 -5.39
C LYS A 51 16.07 12.46 -4.13
N ALA A 52 16.05 11.46 -3.25
CA ALA A 52 16.84 11.45 -2.02
C ALA A 52 18.36 11.41 -2.28
N ILE A 53 18.81 10.71 -3.33
CA ILE A 53 20.24 10.64 -3.70
C ILE A 53 20.76 11.93 -4.36
N ARG A 54 19.86 12.75 -4.90
CA ARG A 54 20.20 13.99 -5.63
C ARG A 54 20.13 15.26 -4.78
N ASN A 55 19.83 15.12 -3.48
CA ASN A 55 19.77 16.22 -2.52
C ASN A 55 21.01 16.25 -1.65
#